data_AF-A0A1B6J4M6-F1
#
_entry.id   AF-A0A1B6J4M6-F1
#
_cell.length_a   1.000
_cell.length_b   1.000
_cell.length_c   1.000
_cell.angle_alpha   90.00
_cell.angle_beta   90.00
_cell.angle_gamma   90.00
#
_symmetry.space_group_name_H-M   'P 1'
#
loop_
_entity.id
_entity.type
_entity.pdbx_description
1 polymer ?
#
loop_
_entity_poly.entity_id
_entity_poly.type
_entity_poly.pdbx_seq_one_letter_code
_entity_poly.pdbx_strand_id
1 'polypeptide(L)'
;IEDSVPNFCHQNKGDGKFFNAKSWWTPDCSKAVAIRRRNFKLFTMKMTPLAYRQYRTTHYEAVEVIRKAKRQAWVSFCENIENKNNTQIWSTIRGIRSGTRDTYNKILLNDKNLSYSFLKLTTPDYVPMK
;
A
#
# COMPACT_ATOMS: atom_id res chain seq x y z
N ILE A 1 -21.11 -0.97 17.73
CA ILE A 1 -20.49 -1.08 16.37
C ILE A 1 -19.10 -0.49 16.41
N GLU A 2 -18.92 0.59 17.17
CA GLU A 2 -17.66 1.32 17.34
C GLU A 2 -16.54 0.49 17.98
N ASP A 3 -16.84 -0.36 18.98
CA ASP A 3 -15.82 -1.14 19.73
C ASP A 3 -15.05 -2.20 18.89
N SER A 4 -15.50 -2.49 17.67
CA SER A 4 -14.87 -3.49 16.78
C SER A 4 -14.09 -2.87 15.63
N VAL A 5 -14.10 -1.54 15.51
CA VAL A 5 -13.35 -0.81 14.49
C VAL A 5 -11.97 -0.52 15.08
N PRO A 6 -10.87 -1.01 14.47
CA PRO A 6 -9.53 -0.67 14.93
C PRO A 6 -9.35 0.85 14.95
N ASN A 7 -8.86 1.38 16.08
CA ASN A 7 -8.55 2.80 16.22
C ASN A 7 -7.49 3.20 15.18
N PHE A 8 -7.85 4.10 14.27
CA PHE A 8 -6.89 4.76 13.40
C PHE A 8 -6.18 5.85 14.21
N CYS A 9 -5.00 5.54 14.74
CA CYS A 9 -4.09 6.61 15.14
C CYS A 9 -3.10 6.87 14.01
N HIS A 10 -3.16 8.06 13.43
CA HIS A 10 -1.92 8.71 13.04
C HIS A 10 -1.15 8.95 14.33
N GLN A 11 -0.11 8.14 14.56
CA GLN A 11 0.88 8.31 15.62
C GLN A 11 0.33 8.35 17.06
N ASN A 12 0.22 7.19 17.71
CA ASN A 12 0.35 7.12 19.17
C ASN A 12 1.23 5.93 19.55
N LYS A 13 2.28 6.24 20.33
CA LYS A 13 3.26 5.29 20.87
C LYS A 13 2.57 4.44 21.95
N GLY A 14 2.45 3.14 21.72
CA GLY A 14 1.99 2.16 22.71
C GLY A 14 2.16 0.75 22.15
N ASP A 15 2.67 -0.18 22.93
CA ASP A 15 3.27 -1.45 22.49
C ASP A 15 2.26 -2.53 22.02
N GLY A 16 1.19 -2.13 21.35
CA GLY A 16 0.25 -3.02 20.65
C GLY A 16 0.63 -3.17 19.18
N LYS A 17 0.52 -4.38 18.61
CA LYS A 17 0.69 -4.60 17.16
C LYS A 17 -0.34 -3.78 16.38
N PHE A 18 0.02 -2.56 15.96
CA PHE A 18 -0.86 -1.70 15.17
C PHE A 18 -1.11 -2.28 13.78
N PHE A 19 -2.34 -2.11 13.30
CA PHE A 19 -2.67 -2.39 11.91
C PHE A 19 -1.95 -1.37 11.02
N ASN A 20 -0.92 -1.81 10.29
CA ASN A 20 -0.26 -0.98 9.28
C ASN A 20 -1.16 -0.88 8.05
N ALA A 21 -2.03 0.14 8.06
CA ALA A 21 -2.98 0.40 7.01
C ALA A 21 -2.25 0.83 5.73
N LYS A 22 -2.63 0.26 4.59
CA LYS A 22 -2.14 0.72 3.28
C LYS A 22 -2.63 2.15 3.03
N SER A 23 -1.92 2.92 2.21
CA SER A 23 -2.25 4.32 1.89
C SER A 23 -3.66 4.55 1.33
N TRP A 24 -4.24 3.54 0.67
CA TRP A 24 -5.61 3.57 0.13
C TRP A 24 -6.69 3.15 1.13
N TRP A 25 -6.31 2.73 2.34
CA TRP A 25 -7.22 2.17 3.33
C TRP A 25 -7.93 3.27 4.10
N THR A 26 -9.25 3.39 3.92
CA THR A 26 -10.07 4.44 4.53
C THR A 26 -10.76 3.96 5.81
N PRO A 27 -11.28 4.89 6.65
CA PRO A 27 -12.11 4.54 7.80
C PRO A 27 -13.33 3.66 7.45
N ASP A 28 -13.92 3.91 6.28
CA ASP A 28 -15.04 3.12 5.77
C ASP A 28 -14.66 1.65 5.50
N CYS A 29 -13.44 1.40 5.00
CA CYS A 29 -12.93 0.03 4.84
C CYS A 29 -12.87 -0.70 6.18
N SER A 30 -12.38 -0.05 7.24
CA SER A 30 -12.34 -0.65 8.57
C SER A 30 -13.73 -0.91 9.12
N LYS A 31 -14.66 0.05 8.97
CA LYS A 31 -16.05 -0.10 9.40
C LYS A 31 -16.72 -1.28 8.69
N ALA A 32 -16.59 -1.36 7.37
CA ALA A 32 -17.19 -2.44 6.58
C ALA A 32 -16.59 -3.80 6.93
N VAL A 33 -15.27 -3.89 7.12
CA VAL A 33 -14.59 -5.14 7.55
C VAL A 33 -14.99 -5.54 8.97
N ALA A 34 -15.16 -4.59 9.90
CA ALA A 34 -15.63 -4.86 11.25
C ALA A 34 -17.05 -5.42 11.24
N ILE A 35 -17.96 -4.83 10.46
CA ILE A 35 -19.34 -5.31 10.28
C ILE A 35 -19.34 -6.73 9.68
N ARG A 36 -18.54 -6.96 8.63
CA ARG A 36 -18.39 -8.30 8.02
C ARG A 36 -17.91 -9.33 9.04
N ARG A 37 -16.87 -9.02 9.82
CA ARG A 37 -16.32 -9.91 10.86
C ARG A 37 -17.36 -10.22 11.94
N ARG A 38 -18.12 -9.22 12.38
CA ARG A 38 -19.20 -9.40 13.35
C ARG A 38 -20.28 -10.35 12.83
N ASN A 39 -20.75 -10.13 11.60
CA ASN A 39 -21.79 -10.98 11.00
C ASN A 39 -21.29 -12.40 10.73
N PHE A 40 -20.02 -12.55 10.34
CA PHE A 40 -19.40 -13.86 10.24
C PHE A 40 -19.40 -14.59 11.58
N LYS A 41 -18.98 -13.91 12.66
CA LYS A 41 -19.01 -14.49 14.02
C LYS A 41 -20.43 -14.88 14.44
N LEU A 42 -21.43 -14.03 14.17
CA LEU A 42 -22.84 -14.34 14.44
C LEU A 42 -23.32 -15.57 13.66
N PHE A 43 -22.96 -15.66 12.38
CA PHE A 43 -23.25 -16.82 11.54
C PHE A 43 -22.59 -18.08 12.11
N THR A 44 -21.30 -18.04 12.46
CA THR A 44 -20.61 -19.22 13.00
C THR A 44 -21.16 -19.68 14.34
N MET A 45 -21.68 -18.75 15.17
CA MET A 45 -22.28 -19.12 16.46
C MET A 45 -23.69 -19.69 16.32
N LYS A 46 -24.53 -19.15 15.42
CA LYS A 46 -25.93 -19.55 15.30
C LYS A 46 -26.19 -20.61 14.21
N MET A 47 -25.35 -20.68 13.19
CA MET A 47 -25.49 -21.57 12.02
C MET A 47 -26.89 -21.56 11.38
N THR A 48 -27.50 -20.38 11.24
CA THR A 48 -28.83 -20.23 10.60
C THR A 48 -28.73 -19.67 9.17
N PRO A 49 -29.66 -20.03 8.27
CA PRO A 49 -29.70 -19.48 6.91
C PRO A 49 -29.85 -17.95 6.87
N LEU A 50 -30.60 -17.38 7.82
CA LEU A 50 -30.77 -15.93 7.92
C LEU A 50 -29.46 -15.23 8.28
N ALA A 51 -28.72 -15.75 9.26
CA ALA A 51 -27.42 -15.21 9.63
C ALA A 51 -26.40 -15.34 8.49
N TYR A 52 -26.46 -16.44 7.72
CA TYR A 52 -25.65 -16.60 6.51
C TYR A 52 -25.96 -15.54 5.45
N ARG A 53 -27.25 -15.26 5.18
CA ARG A 53 -27.67 -14.22 4.23
C ARG A 53 -27.17 -12.83 4.64
N GLN A 54 -27.24 -12.51 5.93
CA GLN A 54 -26.72 -11.26 6.48
C GLN A 54 -25.19 -11.15 6.33
N TYR A 55 -24.46 -12.21 6.67
CA TYR A 55 -23.02 -12.27 6.42
C TYR A 55 -22.69 -12.09 4.94
N ARG A 56 -23.41 -12.75 4.03
CA ARG A 56 -23.17 -12.64 2.58
C ARG A 56 -23.37 -11.21 2.07
N THR A 57 -24.43 -10.55 2.52
CA THR A 57 -24.75 -9.16 2.17
C THR A 57 -23.63 -8.23 2.63
N THR A 58 -23.27 -8.28 3.92
CA THR A 58 -22.19 -7.46 4.49
C THR A 58 -20.81 -7.79 3.92
N HIS A 59 -20.59 -9.02 3.44
CA HIS A 59 -19.39 -9.39 2.70
C HIS A 59 -19.31 -8.64 1.37
N TYR A 60 -20.37 -8.64 0.55
CA TYR A 60 -20.37 -7.93 -0.73
C TYR A 60 -20.24 -6.42 -0.54
N GLU A 61 -20.92 -5.85 0.45
CA GLU A 61 -20.77 -4.43 0.80
C GLU A 61 -19.32 -4.08 1.14
N ALA A 62 -18.65 -4.90 1.96
CA ALA A 62 -17.25 -4.67 2.31
C ALA A 62 -16.31 -4.79 1.09
N VAL A 63 -16.57 -5.73 0.19
CA VAL A 63 -15.82 -5.86 -1.07
C VAL A 63 -15.98 -4.59 -1.92
N GLU A 64 -17.20 -4.09 -2.06
CA GLU A 64 -17.48 -2.89 -2.85
C GLU A 64 -16.83 -1.63 -2.26
N VAL A 65 -16.87 -1.46 -0.94
CA VAL A 65 -16.19 -0.34 -0.26
C VAL A 65 -14.68 -0.40 -0.50
N ILE A 66 -14.06 -1.57 -0.33
CA ILE A 66 -12.62 -1.75 -0.58
C ILE A 66 -12.27 -1.50 -2.05
N ARG A 67 -13.11 -1.97 -2.97
CA ARG A 67 -12.91 -1.76 -4.42
C ARG A 67 -12.96 -0.28 -4.78
N LYS A 68 -13.91 0.47 -4.22
CA LYS A 68 -14.01 1.93 -4.41
C LYS A 68 -12.81 2.65 -3.83
N ALA A 69 -12.41 2.34 -2.60
CA ALA A 69 -11.25 2.96 -1.96
C ALA A 69 -9.95 2.74 -2.74
N LYS A 70 -9.70 1.52 -3.22
CA LYS A 70 -8.56 1.21 -4.09
C LYS A 70 -8.60 1.99 -5.39
N ARG A 71 -9.77 2.04 -6.05
CA ARG A 71 -9.94 2.78 -7.30
C ARG A 71 -9.65 4.27 -7.10
N GLN A 72 -10.22 4.88 -6.07
CA GLN A 72 -10.00 6.29 -5.75
C GLN A 72 -8.53 6.58 -5.49
N ALA A 73 -7.87 5.76 -4.66
CA ALA A 73 -6.45 5.95 -4.39
C ALA A 73 -5.57 5.77 -5.63
N TRP A 74 -5.93 4.86 -6.55
CA TRP A 74 -5.25 4.72 -7.83
C TRP A 74 -5.43 5.95 -8.71
N VAL A 75 -6.65 6.46 -8.83
CA VAL A 75 -6.95 7.69 -9.58
C VAL A 75 -6.17 8.87 -9.00
N SER A 76 -6.23 9.08 -7.69
CA SER A 76 -5.49 10.16 -7.03
C SER A 76 -3.97 10.01 -7.17
N PHE A 77 -3.44 8.79 -7.22
CA PHE A 77 -2.03 8.54 -7.49
C PHE A 77 -1.66 8.97 -8.91
N CYS A 78 -2.45 8.61 -9.92
CA CYS A 78 -2.25 9.04 -11.30
C CYS A 78 -2.37 10.56 -11.46
N GLU A 79 -3.39 11.18 -10.86
CA GLU A 79 -3.54 12.65 -10.85
C GLU A 79 -2.35 13.35 -10.17
N ASN A 80 -1.80 12.76 -9.11
CA ASN A 80 -0.61 13.30 -8.45
C ASN A 80 0.63 13.23 -9.35
N ILE A 81 0.76 12.18 -10.18
CA ILE A 81 1.81 12.08 -11.19
C ILE A 81 1.63 13.14 -12.27
N GLU A 82 0.40 13.36 -12.75
CA GLU A 82 0.11 14.36 -13.79
C GLU A 82 0.40 15.78 -13.30
N ASN A 83 0.07 16.09 -12.05
CA ASN A 83 0.24 17.42 -11.46
C ASN A 83 1.67 17.73 -11.00
N LYS A 84 2.49 16.70 -10.71
CA LYS A 84 3.91 16.89 -10.41
C LYS A 84 4.69 17.05 -11.72
N ASN A 85 4.90 18.30 -12.12
CA ASN A 85 5.85 18.76 -13.16
C ASN A 85 6.53 17.61 -13.91
N ASN A 86 5.76 17.06 -14.86
CA ASN A 86 6.09 15.91 -15.69
C ASN A 86 7.41 16.09 -16.46
N THR A 87 7.94 17.32 -16.48
CA THR A 87 9.24 17.70 -17.02
C THR A 87 10.39 16.92 -16.42
N GLN A 88 10.44 16.63 -15.11
CA GLN A 88 11.54 15.85 -14.52
C GLN A 88 11.48 14.37 -14.91
N ILE A 89 10.28 13.77 -14.90
CA ILE A 89 10.10 12.37 -15.30
C ILE A 89 10.38 12.20 -16.79
N TRP A 90 9.82 13.07 -17.63
CA TRP A 90 10.09 13.06 -19.07
C TRP A 90 11.50 13.49 -19.44
N SER A 91 12.19 14.31 -18.64
CA SER A 91 13.61 14.63 -18.87
C SER A 91 14.47 13.44 -18.52
N THR A 92 14.18 12.71 -17.43
CA THR A 92 14.85 11.45 -17.11
C THR A 92 14.61 10.39 -18.20
N ILE A 93 13.36 10.19 -18.64
CA ILE A 93 13.04 9.25 -19.74
C ILE A 93 13.74 9.67 -21.04
N ARG A 94 13.74 10.96 -21.39
CA ARG A 94 14.48 11.47 -22.56
C ARG A 94 15.98 11.28 -22.41
N GLY A 95 16.56 11.49 -21.23
CA GLY A 95 17.98 11.25 -20.98
C GLY A 95 18.37 9.79 -21.16
N ILE A 96 17.53 8.87 -20.66
CA ILE A 96 17.72 7.43 -20.85
C ILE A 96 17.65 7.06 -22.34
N ARG A 97 16.65 7.59 -23.08
CA ARG A 97 16.45 7.31 -24.51
C ARG A 97 17.52 7.95 -25.40
N SER A 98 17.99 9.15 -25.06
CA SER A 98 18.97 9.91 -25.85
C SER A 98 20.40 9.44 -25.61
N GLY A 99 20.60 8.40 -24.78
CA GLY A 99 21.92 7.85 -24.54
C GLY A 99 22.82 8.73 -23.68
N THR A 100 22.29 9.73 -22.96
CA THR A 100 23.05 10.46 -21.93
C THR A 100 23.21 9.56 -20.70
N ARG A 101 23.90 8.43 -20.88
CA ARG A 101 24.27 7.46 -19.83
C ARG A 101 25.48 7.94 -19.02
N ASP A 102 26.07 9.07 -19.38
CA ASP A 102 27.33 9.52 -18.78
C ASP A 102 27.16 10.13 -17.38
N THR A 103 25.98 10.61 -17.00
CA THR A 103 25.80 11.26 -15.69
C THR A 103 25.49 10.27 -14.57
N TYR A 104 24.63 9.26 -14.81
CA TYR A 104 24.30 8.24 -13.81
C TYR A 104 25.48 7.29 -13.55
N ASN A 105 26.19 6.89 -14.61
CA ASN A 105 27.41 6.12 -14.46
C ASN A 105 28.48 6.94 -13.72
N LYS A 106 28.61 8.26 -13.97
CA LYS A 106 29.55 9.10 -13.21
C LYS A 106 29.25 9.11 -11.72
N ILE A 107 28.00 9.25 -11.28
CA ILE A 107 27.69 9.33 -9.84
C ILE A 107 28.00 8.00 -9.13
N LEU A 108 27.62 6.87 -9.74
CA LEU A 108 27.92 5.53 -9.19
C LEU A 108 29.41 5.15 -9.26
N LEU A 109 30.15 5.68 -10.25
CA LEU A 109 31.59 5.42 -10.38
C LEU A 109 32.44 6.36 -9.50
N ASN A 110 31.95 7.58 -9.23
CA ASN A 110 32.69 8.60 -8.49
C ASN A 110 32.45 8.52 -6.97
N ASP A 111 31.28 8.06 -6.53
CA ASP A 111 30.97 7.81 -5.12
C ASP A 111 30.98 6.31 -4.80
N LYS A 112 32.13 5.85 -4.32
CA LYS A 112 32.35 4.45 -3.94
C LYS A 112 31.43 3.99 -2.79
N ASN A 113 31.04 4.88 -1.88
CA ASN A 113 30.17 4.52 -0.76
C ASN A 113 28.72 4.29 -1.22
N LEU A 114 28.22 5.18 -2.08
CA LEU A 114 26.90 5.02 -2.68
C LEU A 114 26.83 3.74 -3.54
N SER A 115 27.87 3.50 -4.33
CA SER A 115 27.99 2.29 -5.15
C SER A 115 27.97 1.01 -4.32
N TYR A 116 28.75 0.96 -3.24
CA TYR A 116 28.82 -0.19 -2.34
C TYR A 116 27.48 -0.47 -1.64
N SER A 117 26.81 0.55 -1.11
CA SER A 117 25.52 0.41 -0.45
C SER A 117 24.41 -0.07 -1.40
N PHE A 118 24.40 0.43 -2.63
CA PHE A 118 23.47 0.00 -3.66
C PHE A 118 23.71 -1.46 -4.08
N LEU A 119 24.97 -1.84 -4.32
CA LEU A 119 25.33 -3.22 -4.66
C LEU A 119 24.93 -4.16 -3.52
N LYS A 120 25.23 -3.82 -2.26
CA LYS A 120 24.85 -4.65 -1.10
C LYS A 120 23.34 -4.92 -0.99
N LEU A 121 22.50 -3.98 -1.44
CA LEU A 121 21.04 -4.14 -1.42
C LEU A 121 20.50 -4.97 -2.59
N THR A 122 21.28 -5.13 -3.66
CA THR A 122 20.85 -5.76 -4.91
C THR A 122 21.53 -7.10 -5.17
N THR A 123 22.74 -7.32 -4.64
CA THR A 123 23.46 -8.58 -4.72
C THR A 123 23.08 -9.49 -3.55
N PRO A 124 22.77 -10.77 -3.81
CA PRO A 124 22.59 -11.77 -2.76
C PRO A 124 23.85 -11.95 -1.89
N ASP A 125 23.66 -12.23 -0.60
CA ASP A 125 24.72 -12.27 0.43
C ASP A 125 25.86 -13.28 0.18
N TYR A 126 25.70 -14.20 -0.77
CA TYR A 126 26.70 -15.24 -1.07
C TYR A 126 27.76 -14.82 -2.08
N VAL A 127 27.71 -13.60 -2.65
CA VAL A 127 28.73 -13.11 -3.58
C VAL A 127 29.76 -12.26 -2.80
N PRO A 128 30.99 -12.76 -2.57
CA PRO A 128 32.00 -11.99 -1.86
C PRO A 128 32.43 -10.76 -2.68
N MET A 129 32.34 -9.58 -2.07
CA MET A 129 32.79 -8.33 -2.68
C MET A 129 34.32 -8.24 -2.54
N LYS A 130 35.03 -8.11 -3.67
CA LYS A 130 36.49 -7.95 -3.73
C LYS A 130 36.93 -6.51 -3.56
#